data_AF-A0A1B6JW69-F1
#
_entry.id   AF-A0A1B6JW69-F1
#
_cell.length_a   1.000
_cell.length_b   1.000
_cell.length_c   1.000
_cell.angle_alpha   90.00
_cell.angle_beta   90.00
_cell.angle_gamma   90.00
#
_symmetry.space_group_name_H-M   'P 1'
#
loop_
_entity.id
_entity.type
_entity.pdbx_description
1 polymer ?
#
loop_
_entity_poly.entity_id
_entity_poly.type
_entity_poly.pdbx_seq_one_letter_code
_entity_poly.pdbx_strand_id
1 'polypeptide(L)'
;MIDVVANKVVVHPLVLLSVVDHFNRMGKIGNQKRVVGVLLGSWRPKGVLDVSNSFAVPFDEDDKDKNVWFLDHDYLENMYGMFKKVNAREKVVGWYHTGPKL
;
A
#
# COMPACT_ATOMS: atom_id res chain seq x y z
N MET A 1 18.34 -12.37 -0.56
CA MET A 1 16.90 -12.21 -0.26
C MET A 1 16.23 -13.41 -0.89
N ILE A 2 15.59 -14.29 -0.11
CA ILE A 2 14.93 -15.47 -0.69
C ILE A 2 13.64 -14.95 -1.31
N ASP A 3 13.50 -15.01 -2.63
CA ASP A 3 12.26 -14.66 -3.32
C ASP A 3 11.19 -15.70 -2.94
N VAL A 4 10.47 -15.41 -1.86
CA VAL A 4 9.30 -16.21 -1.47
C VAL A 4 8.19 -15.84 -2.46
N VAL A 5 8.02 -16.69 -3.46
CA VAL A 5 6.92 -16.55 -4.43
C VAL A 5 5.60 -16.88 -3.72
N ALA A 6 4.66 -15.95 -3.77
CA ALA A 6 3.30 -16.20 -3.27
C ALA A 6 2.55 -17.11 -4.23
N ASN A 7 2.11 -18.27 -3.75
CA ASN A 7 1.24 -19.17 -4.50
C ASN A 7 -0.22 -18.69 -4.49
N LYS A 8 -0.59 -17.93 -3.46
CA LYS A 8 -1.94 -17.37 -3.28
C LYS A 8 -1.84 -16.09 -2.48
N VAL A 9 -2.55 -15.06 -2.92
CA VAL A 9 -2.71 -13.80 -2.19
C VAL A 9 -4.15 -13.73 -1.69
N VAL A 10 -4.32 -13.52 -0.39
CA VAL A 10 -5.62 -13.31 0.25
C VAL A 10 -5.69 -11.86 0.69
N VAL A 11 -6.61 -11.10 0.12
CA VAL A 11 -6.83 -9.69 0.48
C VAL A 11 -8.08 -9.61 1.34
N HIS A 12 -7.95 -9.04 2.54
CA HIS A 12 -9.08 -8.86 3.45
C HIS A 12 -9.96 -7.69 2.99
N PRO A 13 -11.29 -7.74 3.18
CA PRO A 13 -12.20 -6.68 2.73
C PRO A 13 -11.87 -5.29 3.30
N LEU A 14 -11.28 -5.22 4.50
CA LEU A 14 -10.83 -3.97 5.11
C LEU A 14 -9.83 -3.22 4.21
N VAL A 15 -8.92 -3.94 3.55
CA VAL A 15 -7.93 -3.35 2.64
C VAL A 15 -8.63 -2.72 1.44
N LEU A 16 -9.61 -3.41 0.85
CA LEU A 16 -10.37 -2.88 -0.28
C LEU A 16 -11.12 -1.60 0.11
N LEU A 17 -11.77 -1.60 1.28
CA LEU A 17 -12.47 -0.42 1.80
C LEU A 17 -11.50 0.74 2.07
N SER A 18 -10.33 0.45 2.64
CA SER A 18 -9.27 1.44 2.92
C SER A 18 -8.74 2.08 1.63
N VAL A 19 -8.48 1.29 0.58
CA VAL A 19 -8.02 1.81 -0.72
C VAL A 19 -9.08 2.70 -1.37
N VAL A 20 -10.36 2.31 -1.32
CA VAL A 20 -11.47 3.11 -1.87
C VAL A 20 -11.67 4.41 -1.10
N ASP A 21 -11.61 4.37 0.24
CA ASP A 21 -11.68 5.58 1.06
C ASP A 21 -10.51 6.53 0.76
N HIS A 22 -9.30 6.00 0.66
CA HIS A 22 -8.11 6.77 0.30
C HIS A 22 -8.27 7.47 -1.05
N PHE A 23 -8.70 6.75 -2.09
CA PHE A 23 -8.94 7.33 -3.41
C PHE A 23 -9.97 8.48 -3.36
N ASN A 24 -11.09 8.26 -2.66
CA ASN A 24 -12.16 9.26 -2.55
C ASN A 24 -11.75 10.50 -1.74
N ARG A 25 -10.84 10.36 -0.76
CA ARG A 25 -10.29 11.50 -0.01
C ARG A 25 -9.39 12.36 -0.89
N MET A 26 -8.51 11.73 -1.66
CA MET A 26 -7.58 12.45 -2.53
C MET A 26 -8.28 13.12 -3.71
N GLY A 27 -9.31 12.48 -4.28
CA GLY A 27 -10.13 13.06 -5.36
C GLY A 27 -10.90 14.34 -4.96
N LYS A 28 -11.03 14.64 -3.66
CA LYS A 28 -11.62 15.90 -3.16
C LYS A 28 -10.60 17.01 -2.95
N ILE A 29 -9.32 16.67 -2.80
CA ILE A 29 -8.24 17.60 -2.42
C ILE A 29 -7.48 18.10 -3.66
N GLY A 30 -7.50 17.34 -4.77
CA GLY A 30 -6.86 17.77 -6.01
C GLY A 30 -7.18 16.87 -7.20
N ASN A 31 -6.50 17.15 -8.32
CA ASN A 31 -6.62 16.38 -9.56
C ASN A 31 -5.73 15.12 -9.57
N GLN A 32 -5.57 14.46 -8.42
CA GLN A 32 -4.74 13.27 -8.33
C GLN A 32 -5.41 12.08 -9.02
N LYS A 33 -4.79 11.64 -10.12
CA LYS A 33 -5.32 10.56 -10.98
C LYS A 33 -5.07 9.16 -10.39
N ARG A 34 -4.08 9.03 -9.50
CA ARG A 34 -3.65 7.77 -8.90
C ARG A 34 -3.18 8.01 -7.48
N VAL A 35 -3.55 7.11 -6.58
CA VAL A 35 -3.00 7.07 -5.23
C VAL A 35 -2.16 5.81 -5.04
N VAL A 36 -1.16 5.91 -4.16
CA VAL A 36 -0.25 4.82 -3.80
C VAL A 36 -0.28 4.61 -2.30
N GLY A 37 -0.19 3.36 -1.86
CA GLY A 37 -0.04 3.06 -0.45
C GLY A 37 0.58 1.71 -0.20
N VAL A 38 0.85 1.44 1.06
CA VAL A 38 1.57 0.24 1.52
C VAL A 38 0.58 -0.82 1.95
N LEU A 39 0.88 -2.07 1.61
CA LEU A 39 0.16 -3.25 2.06
C LEU A 39 0.89 -3.90 3.23
N LEU A 40 0.14 -4.13 4.30
CA LEU A 40 0.60 -4.80 5.51
C LEU A 40 -0.06 -6.18 5.61
N GLY A 41 0.72 -7.14 6.10
CA GLY A 41 0.26 -8.51 6.17
C GLY A 41 1.28 -9.45 6.75
N SER A 42 1.04 -10.74 6.52
CA SER A 42 1.93 -11.81 6.97
C SER A 42 1.92 -13.00 6.02
N TRP A 43 3.02 -13.74 6.01
CA TRP A 43 3.13 -14.99 5.29
C TRP A 43 2.54 -16.12 6.13
N ARG A 44 1.61 -16.87 5.55
CA ARG A 44 1.07 -18.11 6.12
C ARG A 44 1.82 -19.32 5.54
N PRO A 45 1.73 -20.50 6.19
CA PRO A 45 2.26 -21.75 5.64
C PRO A 45 1.76 -22.00 4.21
N LYS A 46 2.52 -22.78 3.44
CA LYS A 46 2.22 -23.14 2.04
C LYS A 46 2.28 -21.97 1.03
N GLY A 47 2.99 -20.89 1.37
CA GLY A 47 3.23 -19.77 0.44
C GLY A 47 2.00 -18.90 0.20
N VAL A 48 1.09 -18.82 1.18
CA VAL A 48 -0.08 -17.95 1.12
C VAL A 48 0.29 -16.60 1.75
N LEU A 49 0.17 -15.52 0.97
CA LEU A 49 0.34 -14.17 1.45
C LEU A 49 -1.00 -13.60 1.90
N ASP A 50 -1.11 -13.24 3.18
CA ASP A 50 -2.31 -12.68 3.76
C ASP A 50 -2.15 -11.17 3.96
N VAL A 51 -2.93 -10.39 3.22
CA VAL A 51 -2.94 -8.93 3.26
C VAL A 51 -4.11 -8.49 4.14
N SER A 52 -3.79 -8.10 5.38
CA SER A 52 -4.76 -7.79 6.42
C SER A 52 -5.06 -6.30 6.55
N ASN A 53 -4.10 -5.46 6.18
CA ASN A 53 -4.16 -4.02 6.47
C ASN A 53 -3.42 -3.20 5.40
N SER A 54 -3.66 -1.89 5.37
CA SER A 54 -3.04 -0.98 4.41
C SER A 54 -3.07 0.46 4.92
N PHE A 55 -2.12 1.27 4.47
CA PHE A 55 -2.13 2.71 4.73
C PHE A 55 -1.73 3.51 3.49
N ALA A 56 -2.27 4.72 3.39
CA ALA A 56 -1.94 5.70 2.36
C ALA A 56 -0.53 6.24 2.57
N VAL A 57 0.21 6.49 1.49
CA VAL A 57 1.49 7.22 1.55
C VAL A 57 1.36 8.48 0.71
N PRO A 58 1.83 9.65 1.20
CA PRO A 58 1.91 10.85 0.38
C PRO A 58 2.70 10.56 -0.90
N PHE A 59 2.02 10.73 -2.02
CA PHE A 59 2.52 10.42 -3.35
C PHE A 59 2.05 11.52 -4.31
N ASP A 60 2.95 12.00 -5.15
CA ASP A 60 2.64 12.93 -6.23
C ASP A 60 3.33 12.47 -7.51
N GLU A 61 2.69 12.70 -8.65
CA GLU A 61 3.25 12.43 -9.98
C GLU A 61 3.13 13.67 -10.86
N ASP A 62 4.15 13.95 -11.66
CA ASP A 62 4.07 15.04 -12.63
C ASP A 62 3.09 14.68 -13.76
N ASP A 63 2.15 15.58 -14.04
CA ASP A 63 1.11 15.38 -15.05
C ASP A 63 1.66 15.30 -16.49
N LYS A 64 2.86 15.86 -16.75
CA LYS A 64 3.52 15.89 -18.06
C LYS A 64 4.50 14.74 -18.24
N ASP A 65 5.21 14.34 -17.19
CA ASP A 65 6.13 13.20 -17.20
C ASP A 65 5.90 12.26 -16.00
N LYS A 66 5.20 11.15 -16.25
CA LYS A 66 4.87 10.15 -15.21
C LYS A 66 6.08 9.42 -14.63
N ASN A 67 7.27 9.55 -15.22
CA ASN A 67 8.51 9.00 -14.64
C ASN A 67 9.02 9.87 -13.48
N VAL A 68 8.56 11.11 -13.39
CA VAL A 68 8.86 12.03 -12.29
C VAL A 68 7.75 11.89 -11.26
N TRP A 69 8.07 11.26 -10.13
CA TRP A 69 7.16 11.05 -9.03
C TRP A 69 7.87 11.24 -7.69
N PHE A 70 7.08 11.58 -6.69
CA PHE A 70 7.48 11.76 -5.31
C PHE A 70 6.75 10.75 -4.43
N LEU A 71 7.46 10.21 -3.45
CA LEU A 71 6.92 9.37 -2.39
C LEU A 71 7.62 9.73 -1.09
N ASP A 72 6.85 10.00 -0.05
CA ASP A 72 7.38 10.34 1.26
C ASP A 72 7.86 9.08 2.01
N HIS A 73 9.17 8.83 1.98
CA HIS A 73 9.80 7.67 2.61
C HIS A 73 9.86 7.82 4.14
N ASP A 74 10.03 9.03 4.65
CA ASP A 74 10.07 9.30 6.09
C ASP A 74 8.69 9.04 6.71
N TYR A 75 7.63 9.45 6.03
CA TYR A 75 6.26 9.11 6.43
C TYR A 75 6.07 7.60 6.49
N LEU A 76 6.50 6.87 5.45
CA LEU A 76 6.38 5.42 5.38
C LEU A 76 7.07 4.73 6.56
N GLU A 77 8.34 5.06 6.83
CA GLU A 77 9.10 4.45 7.91
C GLU A 77 8.48 4.72 9.28
N ASN A 78 8.07 5.96 9.53
CA ASN A 78 7.41 6.35 10.77
C ASN A 78 6.08 5.62 10.94
N MET A 79 5.24 5.57 9.90
CA MET A 79 3.94 4.92 9.97
C MET A 79 4.07 3.41 10.18
N TYR A 80 4.97 2.78 9.44
CA TYR A 80 5.28 1.37 9.62
C TYR A 80 5.77 1.07 11.05
N GLY A 81 6.62 1.95 11.60
CA GLY A 81 7.05 1.88 12.99
C GLY A 81 5.89 1.91 13.99
N MET A 82 4.84 2.71 13.73
CA MET A 82 3.64 2.76 14.56
C MET A 82 2.80 1.48 14.44
N PHE A 83 2.53 1.01 13.22
CA PHE A 83 1.79 -0.25 13.02
C PHE A 83 2.48 -1.44 13.67
N LYS A 84 3.81 -1.51 13.59
CA LYS A 84 4.60 -2.58 14.22
C LYS A 84 4.50 -2.56 15.76
N LYS A 85 4.36 -1.38 16.37
CA LYS A 85 4.12 -1.25 17.83
C LYS A 85 2.74 -1.78 18.24
N VAL A 86 1.74 -1.66 17.36
CA VAL A 86 0.38 -2.17 17.60
C VAL A 86 0.30 -3.68 17.36
N ASN A 87 0.91 -4.16 16.28
CA ASN A 87 0.91 -5.57 15.91
C ASN A 87 2.25 -5.99 15.29
N ALA A 88 3.08 -6.67 16.08
CA ALA A 88 4.40 -7.11 15.65
C ALA A 88 4.38 -8.19 14.55
N ARG A 89 3.21 -8.81 14.28
CA ARG A 89 3.07 -9.80 13.21
C ARG A 89 2.88 -9.16 11.83
N GLU A 90 2.42 -7.92 11.77
CA GLU A 90 2.26 -7.21 10.51
C GLU A 90 3.62 -6.73 9.98
N LYS A 91 3.89 -7.06 8.72
CA LYS A 91 5.07 -6.62 7.98
C LYS A 91 4.62 -5.95 6.69
N VAL A 92 5.50 -5.13 6.12
CA VAL A 92 5.34 -4.68 4.74
C VAL A 92 5.43 -5.89 3.83
N VAL A 93 4.37 -6.11 3.04
CA VAL A 93 4.27 -7.24 2.10
C VAL A 93 4.11 -6.80 0.65
N GLY A 94 3.95 -5.50 0.41
CA GLY A 94 3.84 -4.93 -0.92
C GLY A 94 3.27 -3.52 -0.87
N TRP A 95 2.77 -3.07 -2.00
CA TRP A 95 2.12 -1.77 -2.19
C TRP A 95 0.94 -1.91 -3.15
N TYR A 96 0.02 -0.96 -3.11
CA TYR A 96 -1.10 -0.87 -4.04
C TYR A 96 -1.04 0.45 -4.82
N HIS A 97 -1.67 0.45 -5.99
CA HIS A 97 -2.02 1.67 -6.71
C HIS A 97 -3.41 1.54 -7.32
N THR A 98 -4.11 2.65 -7.51
CA THR A 98 -5.50 2.65 -8.00
C THR A 98 -5.67 2.64 -9.52
N GLY A 99 -4.60 2.43 -10.30
CA GLY A 99 -4.69 2.35 -11.76
C GLY A 99 -4.94 3.71 -12.45
N PRO A 100 -5.24 3.74 -13.77
CA PRO A 100 -5.92 2.66 -14.52
C PRO A 100 -5.03 1.57 -15.12
N LYS A 101 -3.72 1.79 -15.29
CA LYS A 101 -2.74 0.78 -15.74
C LYS A 101 -1.40 0.99 -15.04
N LEU A 102 -0.62 -0.09 -14.90
CA LEU A 102 0.80 -0.04 -14.52
C LEU A 102 1.61 0.60 -15.64
#